data_AF-A0A7W7MGE0-F1
#
_entry.id   AF-A0A7W7MGE0-F1
#
_cell.length_a   1.000
_cell.length_b   1.000
_cell.length_c   1.000
_cell.angle_alpha   90.00
_cell.angle_beta   90.00
_cell.angle_gamma   90.00
#
_symmetry.space_group_name_H-M   'P 1'
#
loop_
_entity.id
_entity.type
_entity.pdbx_description
1 polymer ?
#
loop_
_entity_poly.entity_id
_entity_poly.type
_entity_poly.pdbx_seq_one_letter_code
_entity_poly.pdbx_strand_id
1 'polypeptide(L)'
;MSTESGKAMFSLAQYEAVMGEIETGTKTFEAKLAEVIPAADSVSSQWYVNHVLAELLQWIARKTVEVGTEILNFIRDVLKGATAPIFMFMDAYKWTDFKAAANGVSADVTTQNLVIDNSDWSGKGHEAYLGAAAAQSAAAGRIGSVAKSVSDNLMLCAGAGLAFYVVVAGVIAKLIVEVAAATAAISSAVFSAVGAMIFLESGAVNTMAIATAVGALAAFLGTQVNALITLHGEAVDPTSFPNGVWPNSNSAQYNDGTVNDGDADWSLKD
;
A
#
# COMPACT_ATOMS: atom_id res chain seq x y z
N MET A 1 -16.75 -23.20 -6.38
CA MET A 1 -15.82 -22.67 -7.40
C MET A 1 -16.39 -21.35 -7.88
N SER A 2 -15.98 -20.24 -7.25
CA SER A 2 -16.30 -18.88 -7.69
C SER A 2 -15.35 -17.90 -7.02
N THR A 3 -14.47 -17.34 -7.86
CA THR A 3 -13.90 -15.99 -7.77
C THR A 3 -13.08 -15.65 -6.52
N GLU A 4 -11.90 -16.28 -6.39
CA GLU A 4 -10.74 -15.50 -5.94
C GLU A 4 -10.43 -14.50 -7.05
N SER A 5 -10.91 -13.27 -6.88
CA SER A 5 -10.31 -12.13 -7.54
C SER A 5 -8.82 -12.17 -7.17
N GLY A 6 -7.99 -12.57 -8.14
CA GLY A 6 -6.54 -12.55 -8.03
C GLY A 6 -6.07 -11.12 -7.80
N LYS A 7 -6.18 -10.65 -6.56
CA LYS A 7 -5.42 -9.52 -6.06
C LYS A 7 -3.97 -9.95 -6.21
N ALA A 8 -3.25 -9.32 -7.14
CA ALA A 8 -1.83 -9.59 -7.33
C ALA A 8 -1.13 -9.58 -5.97
N MET A 9 -0.70 -10.74 -5.50
CA MET A 9 0.03 -10.86 -4.25
C MET A 9 1.35 -10.11 -4.46
N PHE A 10 1.67 -9.18 -3.55
CA PHE A 10 2.89 -8.38 -3.66
C PHE A 10 4.12 -9.30 -3.68
N SER A 11 5.02 -9.05 -4.62
CA SER A 11 6.33 -9.69 -4.70
C SER A 11 7.39 -8.61 -4.82
N LEU A 12 8.40 -8.65 -3.94
CA LEU A 12 9.50 -7.69 -3.97
C LEU A 12 10.24 -7.73 -5.31
N ALA A 13 10.48 -8.93 -5.86
CA ALA A 13 11.15 -9.07 -7.16
C ALA A 13 10.33 -8.47 -8.31
N GLN A 14 9.00 -8.67 -8.31
CA GLN A 14 8.13 -8.04 -9.31
C GLN A 14 8.12 -6.52 -9.14
N TYR A 15 8.10 -6.04 -7.91
CA TYR A 15 8.14 -4.62 -7.61
C TYR A 15 9.44 -3.96 -8.09
N GLU A 16 10.58 -4.55 -7.77
CA GLU A 16 11.89 -4.08 -8.22
C GLU A 16 12.01 -4.08 -9.74
N ALA A 17 11.49 -5.11 -10.41
CA ALA A 17 11.45 -5.17 -11.87
C ALA A 17 10.63 -4.01 -12.47
N VAL A 18 9.43 -3.77 -11.95
CA VAL A 18 8.57 -2.64 -12.39
C VAL A 18 9.25 -1.30 -12.14
N MET A 19 9.92 -1.13 -11.00
CA MET A 19 10.68 0.09 -10.71
C MET A 19 11.84 0.29 -11.69
N GLY A 20 12.53 -0.78 -12.09
CA GLY A 20 13.57 -0.74 -13.13
C GLY A 20 13.02 -0.36 -14.51
N GLU A 21 11.83 -0.85 -14.87
CA GLU A 21 11.13 -0.44 -16.09
C GLU A 21 10.75 1.04 -16.06
N ILE A 22 10.26 1.54 -14.93
CA ILE A 22 9.93 2.96 -14.76
C ILE A 22 11.19 3.83 -14.88
N GLU A 23 12.30 3.45 -14.25
CA GLU A 23 13.54 4.22 -14.33
C GLU A 23 14.07 4.26 -15.78
N THR A 24 14.06 3.13 -16.46
CA THR A 24 14.47 3.06 -17.87
C THR A 24 13.52 3.84 -18.78
N GLY A 25 12.22 3.71 -18.54
CA GLY A 25 11.18 4.39 -19.29
C GLY A 25 11.24 5.90 -19.13
N THR A 26 11.44 6.41 -17.91
CA THR A 26 11.56 7.86 -17.67
C THR A 26 12.77 8.46 -18.40
N LYS A 27 13.93 7.78 -18.38
CA LYS A 27 15.12 8.19 -19.16
C LYS A 27 14.86 8.17 -20.67
N THR A 28 14.17 7.14 -21.16
CA THR A 28 13.81 7.01 -22.58
C THR A 28 12.84 8.10 -23.02
N PHE A 29 11.84 8.40 -22.18
CA PHE A 29 10.88 9.46 -22.43
C PHE A 29 11.54 10.84 -22.47
N GLU A 30 12.43 11.12 -21.51
CA GLU A 30 13.22 12.35 -21.47
C GLU A 30 14.09 12.51 -22.72
N ALA A 31 14.77 11.43 -23.15
CA ALA A 31 15.53 11.43 -24.40
C ALA A 31 14.64 11.71 -25.62
N LYS A 32 13.45 11.12 -25.68
CA LYS A 32 12.49 11.35 -26.78
C LYS A 32 11.94 12.76 -26.81
N LEU A 33 11.68 13.36 -25.65
CA LEU A 33 11.30 14.79 -25.56
C LEU A 33 12.42 15.70 -26.06
N ALA A 34 13.68 15.38 -25.77
CA ALA A 34 14.83 16.15 -26.24
C ALA A 34 15.00 16.13 -27.77
N GLU A 35 14.42 15.15 -28.48
CA GLU A 35 14.43 15.07 -29.94
C GLU A 35 13.39 15.99 -30.61
N VAL A 36 12.36 16.43 -29.89
CA VAL A 36 11.18 17.12 -30.46
C VAL A 36 11.54 18.50 -31.04
N ILE A 37 12.25 19.34 -30.28
CA ILE A 37 12.65 20.68 -30.74
C ILE A 37 13.63 20.61 -31.93
N PRO A 38 14.71 19.81 -31.88
CA PRO A 38 15.59 19.62 -33.02
C PRO A 38 14.88 19.14 -34.30
N ALA A 39 13.87 18.26 -34.16
CA ALA A 39 13.07 17.83 -35.30
C ALA A 39 12.28 18.99 -35.92
N ALA A 40 11.69 19.86 -35.10
CA ALA A 40 11.01 21.05 -35.58
C ALA A 40 11.98 22.07 -36.21
N ASP A 41 13.17 22.27 -35.62
CA ASP A 41 14.23 23.13 -36.18
C ASP A 41 14.67 22.65 -37.57
N SER A 42 14.86 21.34 -37.73
CA SER A 42 15.28 20.73 -39.00
C SER A 42 14.27 20.94 -40.13
N VAL A 43 12.97 20.99 -39.82
CA VAL A 43 11.91 21.18 -40.83
C VAL A 43 11.62 22.67 -41.05
N SER A 44 11.57 23.46 -39.98
CA SER A 44 11.32 24.90 -40.06
C SER A 44 12.42 25.69 -40.80
N SER A 45 13.65 25.16 -40.86
CA SER A 45 14.76 25.74 -41.62
C SER A 45 14.75 25.42 -43.12
N GLN A 46 13.80 24.61 -43.60
CA GLN A 46 13.73 24.22 -45.01
C GLN A 46 13.17 25.35 -45.87
N TRP A 47 13.77 25.58 -47.05
CA TRP A 47 13.42 26.67 -47.95
C TRP A 47 11.96 26.64 -48.45
N TYR A 48 11.33 25.46 -48.48
CA TYR A 48 9.95 25.27 -48.95
C TYR A 48 8.90 25.42 -47.83
N VAL A 49 9.32 25.61 -46.58
CA VAL A 49 8.43 25.83 -45.43
C VAL A 49 8.18 27.31 -45.26
N ASN A 50 6.91 27.73 -45.29
CA ASN A 50 6.56 29.14 -45.08
C ASN A 50 6.71 29.53 -43.60
N HIS A 51 6.85 30.84 -43.35
CA HIS A 51 7.10 31.36 -42.01
C HIS A 51 6.00 30.99 -41.00
N VAL A 52 4.73 31.02 -41.40
CA VAL A 52 3.59 30.68 -40.53
C VAL A 52 3.64 29.21 -40.07
N LEU A 53 3.95 28.29 -40.99
CA LEU A 53 4.09 26.87 -40.70
C LEU A 53 5.33 26.62 -39.83
N ALA A 54 6.44 27.32 -40.09
CA ALA A 54 7.63 27.25 -39.25
C ALA A 54 7.33 27.68 -37.81
N GLU A 55 6.65 28.81 -37.60
CA GLU A 55 6.24 29.28 -36.27
C GLU A 55 5.29 28.30 -35.57
N LEU A 56 4.33 27.74 -36.31
CA LEU A 56 3.39 26.75 -35.78
C LEU A 56 4.10 25.47 -35.33
N LEU A 57 4.99 24.91 -36.15
CA LEU A 57 5.78 23.71 -35.81
C LEU A 57 6.63 23.95 -34.56
N GLN A 58 7.27 25.11 -34.48
CA GLN A 58 8.07 25.54 -33.34
C GLN A 58 7.24 25.69 -32.06
N TRP A 59 6.05 26.29 -32.17
CA TRP A 59 5.13 26.43 -31.05
C TRP A 59 4.63 25.05 -30.56
N ILE A 60 4.25 24.16 -31.48
CA ILE A 60 3.84 22.78 -31.15
C ILE A 60 4.98 22.04 -30.44
N ALA A 61 6.19 22.09 -30.99
CA ALA A 61 7.35 21.41 -30.41
C ALA A 61 7.66 21.87 -28.98
N ARG A 62 7.65 23.19 -28.74
CA ARG A 62 7.83 23.75 -27.40
C ARG A 62 6.73 23.30 -26.44
N LYS A 63 5.46 23.31 -26.88
CA LYS A 63 4.34 22.88 -26.05
C LYS A 63 4.40 21.39 -25.72
N THR A 64 4.79 20.54 -26.66
CA THR A 64 5.02 19.11 -26.40
C THR A 64 6.11 18.89 -25.35
N VAL A 65 7.23 19.62 -25.45
CA VAL A 65 8.32 19.52 -24.46
C VAL A 65 7.89 20.03 -23.09
N GLU A 66 7.17 21.16 -23.03
CA GLU A 66 6.63 21.75 -21.79
C GLU A 66 5.72 20.75 -21.06
N VAL A 67 4.68 20.26 -21.74
CA VAL A 67 3.72 19.30 -21.16
C VAL A 67 4.40 17.98 -20.81
N GLY A 68 5.29 17.47 -21.68
CA GLY A 68 6.05 16.25 -21.42
C GLY A 68 6.94 16.38 -20.17
N THR A 69 7.55 17.55 -19.96
CA THR A 69 8.37 17.84 -18.78
C THR A 69 7.51 17.92 -17.51
N GLU A 70 6.34 18.54 -17.58
CA GLU A 70 5.38 18.57 -16.45
C GLU A 70 4.95 17.17 -16.04
N ILE A 71 4.61 16.31 -17.00
CA ILE A 71 4.23 14.92 -16.75
C ILE A 71 5.40 14.13 -16.16
N LEU A 72 6.61 14.31 -16.68
CA LEU A 72 7.81 13.65 -16.15
C LEU A 72 8.08 14.09 -14.71
N ASN A 73 7.89 15.36 -14.38
CA ASN A 73 8.02 15.86 -13.02
C ASN A 73 6.94 15.28 -12.09
N PHE A 74 5.69 15.18 -12.55
CA PHE A 74 4.63 14.51 -11.80
C PHE A 74 4.96 13.05 -11.50
N ILE A 75 5.48 12.31 -12.49
CA ILE A 75 5.93 10.92 -12.30
C ILE A 75 7.07 10.86 -11.28
N ARG A 76 8.07 11.74 -11.39
CA ARG A 76 9.18 11.83 -10.43
C ARG A 76 8.69 12.14 -9.00
N ASP A 77 7.69 13.01 -8.86
CA ASP A 77 7.09 13.34 -7.57
C ASP A 77 6.40 12.12 -6.95
N VAL A 78 5.64 11.38 -7.74
CA VAL A 78 5.01 10.13 -7.31
C VAL A 78 6.05 9.09 -6.88
N LEU A 79 7.17 8.98 -7.61
CA LEU A 79 8.24 8.01 -7.30
C LEU A 79 8.93 8.27 -5.96
N LYS A 80 8.80 9.46 -5.36
CA LYS A 80 9.28 9.73 -3.99
C LYS A 80 8.64 8.79 -2.96
N GLY A 81 7.43 8.30 -3.24
CA GLY A 81 6.71 7.33 -2.41
C GLY A 81 7.02 5.86 -2.71
N ALA A 82 7.95 5.54 -3.60
CA ALA A 82 8.18 4.17 -4.08
C ALA A 82 8.76 3.23 -3.02
N THR A 83 9.24 3.73 -1.88
CA THR A 83 9.68 2.88 -0.78
C THR A 83 8.52 2.40 0.10
N ALA A 84 7.37 3.08 0.09
CA ALA A 84 6.26 2.77 0.98
C ALA A 84 5.71 1.34 0.82
N PRO A 85 5.46 0.81 -0.41
CA PRO A 85 4.97 -0.56 -0.57
C PRO A 85 5.92 -1.62 -0.01
N ILE A 86 7.24 -1.38 -0.09
CA ILE A 86 8.27 -2.28 0.46
C ILE A 86 8.17 -2.33 1.98
N PHE A 87 8.09 -1.17 2.64
CA PHE A 87 7.95 -1.12 4.09
C PHE A 87 6.63 -1.74 4.56
N MET A 88 5.53 -1.49 3.86
CA MET A 88 4.24 -2.12 4.16
C MET A 88 4.34 -3.65 4.09
N PHE A 89 4.98 -4.19 3.04
CA PHE A 89 5.21 -5.62 2.93
C PHE A 89 6.06 -6.17 4.08
N MET A 90 7.20 -5.54 4.38
CA MET A 90 8.09 -5.98 5.46
C MET A 90 7.41 -5.93 6.84
N ASP A 91 6.68 -4.86 7.11
CA ASP A 91 5.97 -4.70 8.38
C ASP A 91 4.82 -5.68 8.51
N ALA A 92 4.16 -6.08 7.41
CA ALA A 92 3.14 -7.12 7.46
C ALA A 92 3.70 -8.47 7.97
N TYR A 93 4.92 -8.85 7.58
CA TYR A 93 5.57 -10.05 8.12
C TYR A 93 5.84 -9.92 9.61
N LYS A 94 6.35 -8.78 10.07
CA LYS A 94 6.58 -8.55 11.52
C LYS A 94 5.28 -8.68 12.31
N TRP A 95 4.18 -8.12 11.81
CA TRP A 95 2.87 -8.26 12.44
C TRP A 95 2.34 -9.70 12.44
N THR A 96 2.73 -10.50 11.45
CA THR A 96 2.43 -11.94 11.43
C THR A 96 3.20 -12.70 12.51
N ASP A 97 4.45 -12.32 12.77
CA ASP A 97 5.24 -12.90 13.87
C ASP A 97 4.65 -12.51 15.23
N PHE A 98 4.25 -11.24 15.41
CA PHE A 98 3.54 -10.79 16.62
C PHE A 98 2.23 -11.54 16.84
N LYS A 99 1.46 -11.77 15.78
CA LYS A 99 0.26 -12.62 15.83
C LYS A 99 0.60 -14.02 16.34
N ALA A 100 1.65 -14.65 15.82
CA ALA A 100 2.04 -15.99 16.23
C ALA A 100 2.40 -16.03 17.72
N ALA A 101 3.18 -15.06 18.20
CA ALA A 101 3.52 -14.94 19.62
C ALA A 101 2.29 -14.72 20.52
N ALA A 102 1.39 -13.80 20.15
CA ALA A 102 0.18 -13.51 20.91
C ALA A 102 -0.77 -14.71 20.97
N ASN A 103 -0.92 -15.44 19.85
CA ASN A 103 -1.72 -16.65 19.80
C ASN A 103 -1.08 -17.80 20.60
N GLY A 104 0.25 -17.87 20.67
CA GLY A 104 0.97 -18.80 21.55
C GLY A 104 0.59 -18.57 23.01
N VAL A 105 0.70 -17.33 23.50
CA VAL A 105 0.25 -16.96 24.85
C VAL A 105 -1.22 -17.29 25.08
N SER A 106 -2.09 -16.99 24.10
CA SER A 106 -3.51 -17.31 24.18
C SER A 106 -3.74 -18.81 24.39
N ALA A 107 -3.01 -19.66 23.67
CA ALA A 107 -3.10 -21.11 23.80
C ALA A 107 -2.53 -21.62 25.13
N ASP A 108 -1.37 -21.12 25.56
CA ASP A 108 -0.66 -21.60 26.75
C ASP A 108 -1.42 -21.30 28.05
N VAL A 109 -2.17 -20.19 28.10
CA VAL A 109 -2.92 -19.75 29.29
C VAL A 109 -4.34 -20.35 29.34
N THR A 110 -4.65 -21.34 28.49
CA THR A 110 -5.92 -22.07 28.57
C THR A 110 -5.94 -23.03 29.75
N THR A 111 -7.13 -23.26 30.32
CA THR A 111 -7.33 -24.20 31.43
C THR A 111 -6.85 -25.62 31.11
N GLN A 112 -6.86 -26.01 29.83
CA GLN A 112 -6.35 -27.30 29.36
C GLN A 112 -4.81 -27.39 29.44
N ASN A 113 -4.10 -26.29 29.25
CA ASN A 113 -2.63 -26.26 29.21
C ASN A 113 -1.99 -25.87 30.56
N LEU A 114 -2.77 -25.32 31.49
CA LEU A 114 -2.28 -24.97 32.83
C LEU A 114 -2.06 -26.18 33.74
N VAL A 115 -2.62 -27.35 33.42
CA VAL A 115 -2.49 -28.63 34.16
C VAL A 115 -2.66 -28.46 35.68
N ILE A 116 -3.60 -27.61 36.09
CA ILE A 116 -4.03 -27.51 37.49
C ILE A 116 -5.31 -28.32 37.57
N ASP A 117 -5.23 -29.52 38.14
CA ASP A 117 -6.42 -30.30 38.42
C ASP A 117 -6.97 -29.99 39.83
N ASN A 118 -8.23 -30.36 40.08
CA ASN A 118 -8.86 -30.13 41.37
C ASN A 118 -8.25 -30.97 42.52
N SER A 119 -7.33 -31.89 42.22
CA SER A 119 -6.63 -32.69 43.23
C SER A 119 -5.39 -31.96 43.77
N ASP A 120 -4.73 -31.13 42.94
CA ASP A 120 -3.58 -30.32 43.33
C ASP A 120 -3.97 -28.97 43.95
N TRP A 121 -5.04 -28.32 43.46
CA TRP A 121 -5.54 -27.06 43.99
C TRP A 121 -7.04 -26.86 43.72
N SER A 122 -7.81 -26.54 44.78
CA SER A 122 -9.25 -26.29 44.68
C SER A 122 -9.69 -25.08 45.51
N GLY A 123 -10.97 -24.75 45.50
CA GLY A 123 -11.55 -23.62 46.25
C GLY A 123 -11.71 -22.32 45.45
N LYS A 124 -12.15 -21.25 46.13
CA LYS A 124 -12.47 -19.95 45.49
C LYS A 124 -11.25 -19.28 44.85
N GLY A 125 -10.05 -19.48 45.41
CA GLY A 125 -8.81 -18.96 44.84
C GLY A 125 -8.48 -19.62 43.49
N HIS A 126 -8.68 -20.94 43.38
CA HIS A 126 -8.53 -21.69 42.14
C HIS A 126 -9.52 -21.22 41.06
N GLU A 127 -10.80 -21.05 41.42
CA GLU A 127 -11.83 -20.54 40.49
C GLU A 127 -11.52 -19.12 40.00
N ALA A 128 -11.05 -18.23 40.89
CA ALA A 128 -10.63 -16.88 40.53
C ALA A 128 -9.39 -16.86 39.62
N TYR A 129 -8.42 -17.75 39.85
CA TYR A 129 -7.26 -17.91 38.99
C TYR A 129 -7.64 -18.39 37.59
N LEU A 130 -8.44 -19.47 37.48
CA LEU A 130 -8.89 -19.98 36.18
C LEU A 130 -9.74 -18.94 35.43
N GLY A 131 -10.57 -18.18 36.13
CA GLY A 131 -11.34 -17.07 35.54
C GLY A 131 -10.43 -15.97 34.98
N ALA A 132 -9.40 -15.57 35.72
CA ALA A 132 -8.41 -14.60 35.25
C ALA A 132 -7.60 -15.13 34.06
N ALA A 133 -7.15 -16.39 34.12
CA ALA A 133 -6.41 -17.05 33.04
C ALA A 133 -7.24 -17.11 31.75
N ALA A 134 -8.51 -17.49 31.83
CA ALA A 134 -9.42 -17.49 30.68
C ALA A 134 -9.59 -16.09 30.07
N ALA A 135 -9.73 -15.05 30.90
CA ALA A 135 -9.83 -13.68 30.43
C ALA A 135 -8.52 -13.20 29.76
N GLN A 136 -7.36 -13.55 30.31
CA GLN A 136 -6.05 -13.24 29.74
C GLN A 136 -5.79 -13.98 28.42
N SER A 137 -6.20 -15.25 28.33
CA SER A 137 -6.16 -16.03 27.09
C SER A 137 -6.98 -15.36 25.99
N ALA A 138 -8.20 -14.89 26.30
CA ALA A 138 -9.04 -14.16 25.37
C ALA A 138 -8.43 -12.81 24.94
N ALA A 139 -7.85 -12.05 25.88
CA ALA A 139 -7.16 -10.79 25.59
C ALA A 139 -5.94 -10.99 24.68
N ALA A 140 -5.12 -12.02 24.93
CA ALA A 140 -4.00 -12.39 24.06
C ALA A 140 -4.47 -12.78 22.65
N GLY A 141 -5.57 -13.56 22.55
CA GLY A 141 -6.18 -13.90 21.26
C GLY A 141 -6.71 -12.69 20.50
N ARG A 142 -7.21 -11.67 21.21
CA ARG A 142 -7.60 -10.38 20.61
C ARG A 142 -6.40 -9.64 20.05
N ILE A 143 -5.27 -9.58 20.77
CA ILE A 143 -4.02 -9.00 20.24
C ILE A 143 -3.60 -9.74 18.96
N GLY A 144 -3.65 -11.06 18.95
CA GLY A 144 -3.36 -11.85 17.75
C GLY A 144 -4.28 -11.53 16.57
N SER A 145 -5.57 -11.29 16.85
CA SER A 145 -6.54 -10.87 15.83
C SER A 145 -6.26 -9.47 15.27
N VAL A 146 -5.95 -8.50 16.14
CA VAL A 146 -5.55 -7.15 15.72
C VAL A 146 -4.27 -7.21 14.89
N ALA A 147 -3.26 -7.96 15.35
CA ALA A 147 -2.01 -8.16 14.62
C ALA A 147 -2.23 -8.80 13.24
N LYS A 148 -3.14 -9.76 13.13
CA LYS A 148 -3.60 -10.30 11.84
C LYS A 148 -4.20 -9.21 10.96
N SER A 149 -5.13 -8.40 11.49
CA SER A 149 -5.76 -7.32 10.74
C SER A 149 -4.74 -6.29 10.24
N VAL A 150 -3.72 -5.96 11.04
CA VAL A 150 -2.61 -5.09 10.62
C VAL A 150 -1.83 -5.71 9.47
N SER A 151 -1.41 -6.97 9.61
CA SER A 151 -0.68 -7.69 8.57
C SER A 151 -1.46 -7.75 7.24
N ASP A 152 -2.72 -8.17 7.28
CA ASP A 152 -3.56 -8.30 6.09
C ASP A 152 -3.75 -6.95 5.37
N ASN A 153 -3.99 -5.87 6.12
CA ASN A 153 -4.17 -4.53 5.55
C ASN A 153 -2.87 -3.97 4.96
N LEU A 154 -1.73 -4.20 5.61
CA LEU A 154 -0.42 -3.79 5.08
C LEU A 154 -0.07 -4.55 3.79
N MET A 155 -0.33 -5.87 3.73
CA MET A 155 -0.16 -6.65 2.49
C MET A 155 -1.05 -6.15 1.37
N LEU A 156 -2.29 -5.78 1.69
CA LEU A 156 -3.24 -5.25 0.73
C LEU A 156 -2.77 -3.88 0.19
N CYS A 157 -2.25 -3.00 1.06
CA CYS A 157 -1.68 -1.72 0.65
C CYS A 157 -0.41 -1.90 -0.20
N ALA A 158 0.47 -2.83 0.17
CA ALA A 158 1.65 -3.16 -0.62
C ALA A 158 1.26 -3.62 -2.04
N GLY A 159 0.31 -4.55 -2.15
CA GLY A 159 -0.21 -5.04 -3.43
C GLY A 159 -0.86 -3.94 -4.27
N ALA A 160 -1.64 -3.05 -3.65
CA ALA A 160 -2.20 -1.89 -4.34
C ALA A 160 -1.11 -0.91 -4.83
N GLY A 161 -0.03 -0.74 -4.05
CA GLY A 161 1.15 0.03 -4.45
C GLY A 161 1.83 -0.57 -5.68
N LEU A 162 2.06 -1.89 -5.70
CA LEU A 162 2.58 -2.57 -6.89
C LEU A 162 1.70 -2.35 -8.12
N ALA A 163 0.38 -2.55 -7.98
CA ALA A 163 -0.56 -2.33 -9.08
C ALA A 163 -0.52 -0.89 -9.60
N PHE A 164 -0.41 0.09 -8.70
CA PHE A 164 -0.25 1.49 -9.06
C PHE A 164 1.01 1.73 -9.90
N TYR A 165 2.18 1.22 -9.47
CA TYR A 165 3.42 1.40 -10.23
C TYR A 165 3.42 0.64 -11.56
N VAL A 166 2.72 -0.49 -11.68
CA VAL A 166 2.49 -1.14 -12.99
C VAL A 166 1.73 -0.22 -13.94
N VAL A 167 0.70 0.49 -13.44
CA VAL A 167 -0.02 1.47 -14.25
C VAL A 167 0.88 2.64 -14.64
N VAL A 168 1.73 3.13 -13.73
CA VAL A 168 2.71 4.18 -14.04
C VAL A 168 3.68 3.73 -15.15
N ALA A 169 4.20 2.50 -15.09
CA ALA A 169 5.05 1.94 -16.13
C ALA A 169 4.34 1.90 -17.50
N GLY A 170 3.07 1.44 -17.52
CA GLY A 170 2.25 1.43 -18.73
C GLY A 170 1.98 2.83 -19.30
N VAL A 171 1.75 3.82 -18.42
CA VAL A 171 1.59 5.23 -18.81
C VAL A 171 2.88 5.75 -19.46
N ILE A 172 4.04 5.50 -18.85
CA ILE A 172 5.34 5.91 -19.42
C ILE A 172 5.56 5.28 -20.80
N ALA A 173 5.30 3.98 -20.96
CA ALA A 173 5.43 3.31 -22.24
C ALA A 173 4.55 3.95 -23.33
N LYS A 174 3.30 4.29 -22.99
CA LYS A 174 2.38 4.98 -23.89
C LYS A 174 2.90 6.38 -24.27
N LEU A 175 3.39 7.14 -23.31
CA LEU A 175 3.94 8.48 -23.53
C LEU A 175 5.17 8.46 -24.45
N ILE A 176 6.05 7.46 -24.32
CA ILE A 176 7.20 7.27 -25.22
C ILE A 176 6.73 7.08 -26.66
N VAL A 177 5.72 6.22 -26.88
CA VAL A 177 5.17 5.97 -28.22
C VAL A 177 4.54 7.24 -28.80
N GLU A 178 3.79 7.98 -28.00
CA GLU A 178 3.13 9.22 -28.44
C GLU A 178 4.16 10.30 -28.82
N VAL A 179 5.21 10.52 -28.03
CA VAL A 179 6.27 11.48 -28.36
C VAL A 179 7.11 11.01 -29.55
N ALA A 180 7.39 9.72 -29.68
CA ALA A 180 8.08 9.21 -30.86
C ALA A 180 7.26 9.42 -32.15
N ALA A 181 5.95 9.16 -32.10
CA ALA A 181 5.05 9.42 -33.20
C ALA A 181 4.96 10.93 -33.53
N ALA A 182 4.92 11.78 -32.51
CA ALA A 182 4.95 13.23 -32.64
C ALA A 182 6.21 13.73 -33.37
N THR A 183 7.38 13.31 -32.91
CA THR A 183 8.66 13.68 -33.50
C THR A 183 8.73 13.19 -34.95
N ALA A 184 8.32 11.96 -35.23
CA ALA A 184 8.29 11.42 -36.60
C ALA A 184 7.33 12.20 -37.51
N ALA A 185 6.16 12.56 -36.99
CA ALA A 185 5.19 13.37 -37.70
C ALA A 185 5.82 14.73 -38.07
N ILE A 186 6.32 15.49 -37.09
CA ILE A 186 6.97 16.79 -37.29
C ILE A 186 8.07 16.70 -38.36
N SER A 187 8.88 15.64 -38.31
CA SER A 187 10.02 15.39 -39.23
C SER A 187 9.61 15.14 -40.68
N SER A 188 8.36 14.73 -40.94
CA SER A 188 7.98 14.13 -42.22
C SER A 188 7.71 15.12 -43.36
N ALA A 189 7.86 16.45 -43.18
CA ALA A 189 7.65 17.52 -44.17
C ALA A 189 6.27 17.56 -44.88
N VAL A 190 5.41 16.53 -44.73
CA VAL A 190 4.02 16.44 -45.22
C VAL A 190 3.06 17.07 -44.19
N PHE A 191 3.56 18.01 -43.38
CA PHE A 191 2.73 18.75 -42.44
C PHE A 191 1.95 19.84 -43.18
N SER A 192 0.72 19.51 -43.59
CA SER A 192 -0.26 20.55 -43.88
C SER A 192 -0.65 21.26 -42.57
N ALA A 193 -1.07 22.52 -42.64
CA ALA A 193 -1.59 23.25 -41.48
C ALA A 193 -2.74 22.48 -40.77
N VAL A 194 -3.48 21.65 -41.51
CA VAL A 194 -4.54 20.77 -40.99
C VAL A 194 -3.94 19.59 -40.21
N GLY A 195 -2.86 18.96 -40.71
CA GLY A 195 -2.13 17.91 -39.98
C GLY A 195 -1.49 18.43 -38.70
N ALA A 196 -0.98 19.66 -38.71
CA ALA A 196 -0.50 20.36 -37.51
C ALA A 196 -1.61 20.62 -36.48
N MET A 197 -2.83 20.95 -36.94
CA MET A 197 -3.99 21.13 -36.04
C MET A 197 -4.54 19.82 -35.47
N ILE A 198 -4.59 18.74 -36.26
CA ILE A 198 -4.97 17.41 -35.76
C ILE A 198 -3.92 16.92 -34.74
N PHE A 199 -2.64 17.23 -34.99
CA PHE A 199 -1.57 16.99 -34.04
C PHE A 199 -1.70 17.84 -32.77
N LEU A 200 -2.34 19.02 -32.83
CA LEU A 200 -2.68 19.84 -31.66
C LEU A 200 -3.85 19.27 -30.86
N GLU A 201 -4.88 18.75 -31.56
CA GLU A 201 -6.00 18.03 -30.95
C GLU A 201 -5.57 16.71 -30.31
N SER A 202 -4.56 16.05 -30.86
CA SER A 202 -4.01 14.78 -30.36
C SER A 202 -2.75 14.91 -29.50
N GLY A 203 -2.05 16.05 -29.58
CA GLY A 203 -0.75 16.34 -28.97
C GLY A 203 -0.81 17.14 -27.66
N ALA A 204 -2.02 17.40 -27.16
CA ALA A 204 -2.24 17.46 -25.72
C ALA A 204 -1.97 16.05 -25.19
N VAL A 205 -0.70 15.77 -24.88
CA VAL A 205 -0.19 14.54 -24.28
C VAL A 205 -1.28 13.91 -23.43
N ASN A 206 -1.79 12.80 -23.93
CA ASN A 206 -3.15 12.31 -23.77
C ASN A 206 -3.70 12.61 -22.37
N THR A 207 -4.68 13.51 -22.24
CA THR A 207 -5.36 13.78 -20.95
C THR A 207 -5.83 12.48 -20.29
N MET A 208 -6.08 11.45 -21.10
CA MET A 208 -6.36 10.08 -20.66
C MET A 208 -5.21 9.41 -19.91
N ALA A 209 -3.95 9.60 -20.30
CA ALA A 209 -2.78 9.04 -19.61
C ALA A 209 -2.62 9.67 -18.22
N ILE A 210 -2.77 11.00 -18.14
CA ILE A 210 -2.78 11.74 -16.86
C ILE A 210 -3.98 11.31 -16.02
N ALA A 211 -5.19 11.25 -16.58
CA ALA A 211 -6.39 10.82 -15.88
C ALA A 211 -6.29 9.37 -15.38
N THR A 212 -5.65 8.48 -16.15
CA THR A 212 -5.37 7.11 -15.75
C THR A 212 -4.40 7.08 -14.56
N ALA A 213 -3.32 7.85 -14.61
CA ALA A 213 -2.35 7.94 -13.52
C ALA A 213 -2.97 8.54 -12.24
N VAL A 214 -3.76 9.62 -12.37
CA VAL A 214 -4.49 10.25 -11.26
C VAL A 214 -5.54 9.30 -10.68
N GLY A 215 -6.29 8.60 -11.53
CA GLY A 215 -7.27 7.60 -11.11
C GLY A 215 -6.63 6.44 -10.36
N ALA A 216 -5.49 5.95 -10.85
CA ALA A 216 -4.72 4.91 -10.17
C ALA A 216 -4.16 5.38 -8.82
N LEU A 217 -3.67 6.63 -8.74
CA LEU A 217 -3.22 7.23 -7.49
C LEU A 217 -4.37 7.36 -6.48
N ALA A 218 -5.53 7.85 -6.93
CA ALA A 218 -6.71 7.96 -6.09
C ALA A 218 -7.18 6.59 -5.56
N ALA A 219 -7.14 5.55 -6.39
CA ALA A 219 -7.47 4.19 -5.96
C ALA A 219 -6.47 3.65 -4.93
N PHE A 220 -5.18 3.91 -5.12
CA PHE A 220 -4.14 3.53 -4.16
C PHE A 220 -4.29 4.26 -2.81
N LEU A 221 -4.55 5.57 -2.83
CA LEU A 221 -4.81 6.36 -1.62
C LEU A 221 -6.10 5.90 -0.92
N GLY A 222 -7.18 5.65 -1.67
CA GLY A 222 -8.43 5.14 -1.11
C GLY A 222 -8.26 3.78 -0.42
N THR A 223 -7.39 2.94 -0.96
CA THR A 223 -7.02 1.67 -0.34
C THR A 223 -6.35 1.87 1.02
N GLN A 224 -5.39 2.79 1.11
CA GLN A 224 -4.70 3.12 2.36
C GLN A 224 -5.65 3.75 3.40
N VAL A 225 -6.57 4.61 2.97
CA VAL A 225 -7.59 5.20 3.85
C VAL A 225 -8.50 4.12 4.46
N ASN A 226 -8.97 3.17 3.65
CA ASN A 226 -9.80 2.06 4.14
C ASN A 226 -9.04 1.17 5.14
N ALA A 227 -7.75 0.92 4.88
CA ALA A 227 -6.89 0.22 5.83
C ALA A 227 -6.78 0.97 7.16
N LEU A 228 -6.54 2.28 7.13
CA LEU A 228 -6.47 3.12 8.35
C LEU A 228 -7.77 3.10 9.14
N ILE A 229 -8.93 3.22 8.47
CA ILE A 229 -10.25 3.17 9.14
C ILE A 229 -10.44 1.82 9.82
N THR A 230 -10.12 0.73 9.13
CA THR A 230 -10.22 -0.63 9.66
C THR A 230 -9.33 -0.81 10.89
N LEU A 231 -8.07 -0.38 10.81
CA LEU A 231 -7.12 -0.51 11.92
C LEU A 231 -7.47 0.39 13.10
N HIS A 232 -8.03 1.58 12.85
CA HIS A 232 -8.55 2.42 13.92
C HIS A 232 -9.70 1.74 14.65
N GLY A 233 -10.64 1.13 13.91
CA GLY A 233 -11.75 0.36 14.49
C GLY A 233 -11.27 -0.79 15.37
N GLU A 234 -10.27 -1.54 14.91
CA GLU A 234 -9.64 -2.62 15.69
C GLU A 234 -8.92 -2.10 16.95
N ALA A 235 -8.28 -0.93 16.87
CA ALA A 235 -7.51 -0.37 17.98
C ALA A 235 -8.39 0.20 19.12
N VAL A 236 -9.60 0.67 18.82
CA VAL A 236 -10.50 1.27 19.82
C VAL A 236 -11.49 0.29 20.42
N ASP A 237 -11.52 -0.97 19.96
CA ASP A 237 -12.44 -1.99 20.43
C ASP A 237 -12.01 -2.60 21.79
N PRO A 238 -12.76 -2.36 22.89
CA PRO A 238 -12.39 -2.83 24.21
C PRO A 238 -12.92 -4.24 24.54
N THR A 239 -13.53 -4.96 23.58
CA THR A 239 -14.33 -6.18 23.85
C THR A 239 -13.58 -7.26 24.65
N SER A 240 -12.24 -7.33 24.57
CA SER A 240 -11.41 -8.30 25.34
C SER A 240 -10.53 -7.66 26.42
N PHE A 241 -10.73 -6.37 26.70
CA PHE A 241 -9.99 -5.59 27.68
C PHE A 241 -10.98 -4.92 28.65
N PRO A 242 -11.38 -5.61 29.73
CA PRO A 242 -12.31 -5.07 30.73
C PRO A 242 -11.81 -3.72 31.25
N ASN A 243 -12.66 -2.69 31.24
CA ASN A 243 -12.30 -1.31 31.60
C ASN A 243 -11.14 -0.70 30.78
N GLY A 244 -10.84 -1.25 29.59
CA GLY A 244 -9.73 -0.81 28.74
C GLY A 244 -8.35 -1.19 29.29
N VAL A 245 -8.28 -2.12 30.26
CA VAL A 245 -7.02 -2.60 30.85
C VAL A 245 -6.85 -4.09 30.63
N TRP A 246 -5.61 -4.55 30.82
CA TRP A 246 -5.32 -5.98 30.82
C TRP A 246 -6.14 -6.69 31.92
N PRO A 247 -6.78 -7.83 31.64
CA PRO A 247 -7.51 -8.59 32.65
C PRO A 247 -6.56 -9.00 33.79
N ASN A 248 -6.90 -8.58 35.02
CA ASN A 248 -6.13 -8.91 36.22
C ASN A 248 -6.97 -9.78 37.16
N SER A 249 -6.30 -10.63 37.95
CA SER A 249 -6.96 -11.39 39.00
C SER A 249 -7.35 -10.46 40.16
N ASN A 250 -8.47 -10.74 40.84
CA ASN A 250 -8.84 -10.05 42.08
C ASN A 250 -8.02 -10.53 43.29
N SER A 251 -6.79 -11.00 43.07
CA SER A 251 -5.95 -11.67 44.06
C SER A 251 -5.70 -10.86 45.33
N ALA A 252 -5.85 -9.54 45.28
CA ALA A 252 -5.82 -8.64 46.43
C ALA A 252 -6.87 -8.95 47.52
N GLN A 253 -7.92 -9.73 47.20
CA GLN A 253 -8.95 -10.18 48.16
C GLN A 253 -8.56 -11.48 48.89
N TYR A 254 -7.46 -12.14 48.51
CA TYR A 254 -6.97 -13.39 49.12
C TYR A 254 -5.60 -13.14 49.80
N ASN A 255 -5.55 -12.21 50.76
CA ASN A 255 -4.28 -11.81 51.40
C ASN A 255 -3.88 -12.69 52.59
N ASP A 256 -4.78 -13.52 53.09
CA ASP A 256 -4.53 -14.34 54.26
C ASP A 256 -3.97 -15.70 53.85
N GLY A 257 -2.73 -15.97 54.22
CA GLY A 257 -1.97 -17.16 53.84
C GLY A 257 -1.99 -18.28 54.89
N THR A 258 -2.78 -18.13 55.95
CA THR A 258 -2.92 -19.15 56.98
C THR A 258 -3.87 -20.25 56.51
N VAL A 259 -3.38 -21.49 56.52
CA VAL A 259 -4.13 -22.71 56.13
C VAL A 259 -4.58 -23.48 57.38
N ASN A 260 -4.13 -23.08 58.58
CA ASN A 260 -4.18 -23.87 59.81
C ASN A 260 -5.00 -23.26 60.96
N ASP A 261 -5.58 -22.08 60.78
CA ASP A 261 -6.45 -21.37 61.75
C ASP A 261 -7.94 -21.55 61.50
N GLY A 262 -8.32 -22.18 60.38
CA GLY A 262 -9.69 -22.65 60.14
C GLY A 262 -10.62 -21.61 59.50
N ASP A 263 -10.10 -20.51 58.95
CA ASP A 263 -10.83 -19.49 58.19
C ASP A 263 -10.38 -19.41 56.71
N ALA A 264 -9.61 -20.38 56.26
CA ALA A 264 -9.10 -20.53 54.90
C ALA A 264 -10.18 -20.99 53.89
N ASP A 265 -11.34 -20.31 53.89
CA ASP A 265 -12.52 -20.49 53.02
C ASP A 265 -12.21 -20.38 51.50
N TRP A 266 -10.99 -19.98 51.15
CA TRP A 266 -10.53 -19.79 49.77
C TRP A 266 -9.69 -20.95 49.24
N SER A 267 -9.22 -21.86 50.09
CA SER A 267 -8.23 -22.91 49.77
C SER A 267 -8.77 -24.34 49.66
N LEU A 268 -9.96 -24.61 50.21
CA LEU A 268 -10.54 -25.96 50.25
C LEU A 268 -12.04 -25.91 49.88
N LYS A 269 -12.50 -26.93 49.13
CA LYS A 269 -13.92 -27.24 48.94
C LYS A 269 -14.29 -28.37 49.91
N ASP A 270 -15.36 -28.19 50.68
CA ASP A 270 -16.02 -29.30 51.39
C ASP A 270 -16.59 -30.35 50.42
#